data_AF-A0A7J4DT64-F1
#
_entry.id   AF-A0A7J4DT64-F1
#
_cell.length_a   1.000
_cell.length_b   1.000
_cell.length_c   1.000
_cell.angle_alpha   90.00
_cell.angle_beta   90.00
_cell.angle_gamma   90.00
#
_symmetry.space_group_name_H-M   'P 1'
#
loop_
_entity.id
_entity.type
_entity.pdbx_description
1 polymer ?
#
loop_
_entity_poly.entity_id
_entity_poly.type
_entity_poly.pdbx_seq_one_letter_code
_entity_poly.pdbx_strand_id
1 'polypeptide(L)'
;MRVFEVPGWRLVEMLVGGDIDASDYVATVFERIEKVEEKINATSDAGNLFSISILTAPYYSGSPIFPNKTTVIPFGIIAGLLAGISLGFLRNYFDHTVKRPEDIKRFTDLPVLFSI
;
A
#
# COMPACT_ATOMS: atom_id res chain seq x y z
N MET A 1 13.74 -1.11 -53.09
CA MET A 1 14.08 -1.92 -51.90
C MET A 1 13.50 -1.17 -50.69
N ARG A 2 12.67 -1.78 -49.83
CA ARG A 2 12.02 -1.05 -48.73
C ARG A 2 13.03 -0.77 -47.60
N VAL A 3 13.53 0.47 -47.51
CA VAL A 3 14.58 0.95 -46.57
C VAL A 3 14.12 0.95 -45.09
N PHE A 4 12.90 0.47 -44.80
CA PHE A 4 12.21 0.60 -43.51
C PHE A 4 12.60 -0.41 -42.42
N GLU A 5 13.28 -1.52 -42.76
CA GLU A 5 13.71 -2.53 -41.77
C GLU A 5 15.17 -2.35 -41.33
N VAL A 6 15.84 -1.33 -41.85
CA VAL A 6 17.28 -1.15 -41.67
C VAL A 6 17.53 -0.43 -40.33
N PRO A 7 18.44 -0.95 -39.47
CA PRO A 7 18.81 -0.27 -38.22
C PRO A 7 19.28 1.17 -38.45
N GLY A 8 18.94 2.08 -37.54
CA GLY A 8 19.17 3.52 -37.72
C GLY A 8 20.62 3.92 -37.99
N TRP A 9 21.60 3.21 -37.42
CA TRP A 9 23.02 3.45 -37.69
C TRP A 9 23.42 3.09 -39.14
N ARG A 10 22.80 2.06 -39.71
CA ARG A 10 23.04 1.61 -41.08
C ARG A 10 22.40 2.53 -42.12
N LEU A 11 21.35 3.29 -41.76
CA LEU A 11 20.80 4.34 -42.62
C LEU A 11 21.79 5.50 -42.79
N VAL A 12 22.54 5.84 -41.74
CA VAL A 12 23.59 6.86 -41.83
C VAL A 12 24.74 6.38 -42.71
N GLU A 13 25.12 5.10 -42.61
CA GLU A 13 26.13 4.50 -43.48
C GLU A 13 25.70 4.55 -44.96
N MET A 14 24.43 4.29 -45.26
CA MET A 14 23.89 4.39 -46.63
C MET A 14 23.88 5.84 -47.14
N LEU A 15 23.55 6.81 -46.29
CA LEU A 15 23.57 8.23 -46.65
C LEU A 15 24.99 8.73 -46.92
N VAL A 16 25.95 8.33 -46.07
CA VAL A 16 27.37 8.69 -46.22
C VAL A 16 28.01 7.95 -47.40
N GLY A 17 27.58 6.72 -47.67
CA GLY A 17 27.99 5.91 -48.82
C GLY A 17 27.41 6.36 -50.16
N GLY A 18 26.47 7.30 -50.17
CA GLY A 18 25.80 7.80 -51.38
C GLY A 18 24.79 6.81 -51.99
N ASP A 19 24.44 5.75 -51.26
CA ASP A 19 23.46 4.74 -51.68
C ASP A 19 22.00 5.24 -51.53
N ILE A 20 21.78 6.28 -50.73
CA ILE A 20 20.46 6.93 -50.53
C ILE A 20 20.60 8.45 -50.53
N ASP A 21 19.61 9.13 -51.11
CA ASP A 21 19.49 10.58 -51.07
C ASP A 21 19.05 11.08 -49.69
N ALA A 22 19.41 12.32 -49.36
CA ALA A 22 19.03 12.95 -48.11
C ALA A 22 17.50 13.05 -47.93
N SER A 23 16.74 13.20 -49.01
CA SER A 23 15.27 13.21 -48.98
C SER A 23 14.68 11.88 -48.50
N ASP A 24 15.25 10.76 -48.96
CA ASP A 24 14.76 9.42 -48.68
C ASP A 24 15.10 8.99 -47.25
N TYR A 25 16.27 9.40 -46.75
CA TYR A 25 16.62 9.27 -45.35
C TYR A 25 15.63 10.02 -44.45
N VAL A 26 15.35 11.28 -44.79
CA VAL A 26 14.44 12.14 -44.02
C VAL A 26 13.01 11.58 -44.02
N ALA A 27 12.50 11.11 -45.16
CA ALA A 27 11.18 10.46 -45.26
C ALA A 27 11.08 9.22 -44.35
N THR A 28 12.12 8.38 -44.34
CA THR A 28 12.18 7.18 -43.48
C THR A 28 12.18 7.54 -42.00
N VAL A 29 12.90 8.60 -41.60
CA VAL A 29 12.93 9.07 -40.21
C VAL A 29 11.57 9.61 -39.78
N PHE A 30 10.90 10.40 -40.63
CA PHE A 30 9.58 10.93 -40.33
C PHE A 30 8.53 9.83 -40.13
N GLU A 31 8.48 8.82 -41.00
CA GLU A 31 7.56 7.68 -40.84
C GLU A 31 7.84 6.90 -39.55
N ARG A 32 9.12 6.74 -39.16
CA ARG A 32 9.49 6.11 -37.89
C ARG A 32 9.03 6.92 -36.68
N ILE A 33 9.03 8.26 -36.76
CA ILE A 33 8.56 9.14 -35.67
C ILE A 33 7.05 9.02 -35.52
N GLU A 34 6.29 9.09 -36.61
CA GLU A 34 4.82 8.95 -36.60
C GLU A 34 4.40 7.60 -35.99
N LYS A 35 5.04 6.50 -36.41
CA LYS A 35 4.79 5.16 -35.86
C LYS A 35 5.20 5.02 -34.39
N VAL A 36 6.18 5.79 -33.94
CA VAL A 36 6.58 5.85 -32.52
C VAL A 36 5.52 6.60 -31.71
N GLU A 37 4.94 7.67 -32.23
CA GLU A 37 3.85 8.41 -31.57
C GLU A 37 2.59 7.54 -31.43
N GLU A 38 2.20 6.78 -32.45
CA GLU A 38 1.10 5.82 -32.34
C GLU A 38 1.37 4.74 -31.28
N LYS A 39 2.60 4.20 -31.25
CA LYS A 39 3.02 3.22 -30.24
C LYS A 39 3.08 3.81 -28.83
N ILE A 40 3.49 5.07 -28.68
CA ILE A 40 3.50 5.77 -27.40
C ILE A 40 2.07 5.99 -26.92
N ASN A 41 1.14 6.40 -27.78
CA ASN A 41 -0.26 6.59 -27.40
C ASN A 41 -0.94 5.25 -27.05
N ALA A 42 -0.67 4.18 -27.79
CA ALA A 42 -1.18 2.83 -27.47
C ALA A 42 -0.55 2.21 -26.20
N THR A 43 0.65 2.67 -25.81
CA THR A 43 1.36 2.19 -24.60
C THR A 43 1.17 3.15 -23.40
N SER A 44 0.69 4.37 -23.62
CA SER A 44 0.43 5.37 -22.56
C SER A 44 -0.65 4.92 -21.57
N ASP A 45 -1.57 4.03 -21.98
CA ASP A 45 -2.55 3.43 -21.08
C ASP A 45 -1.99 2.30 -20.20
N ALA A 46 -0.82 1.73 -20.52
CA ALA A 46 -0.26 0.59 -19.79
C ALA A 46 1.09 0.86 -19.10
N GLY A 47 1.82 1.91 -19.49
CA GLY A 47 3.23 2.10 -19.09
C GLY A 47 3.52 3.31 -18.20
N ASN A 48 2.55 4.18 -17.93
CA ASN A 48 2.79 5.44 -17.20
C ASN A 48 2.69 5.30 -15.67
N LEU A 49 3.10 4.15 -15.12
CA LEU A 49 3.13 3.97 -13.67
C LEU A 49 4.45 4.41 -13.02
N PHE A 50 5.60 4.43 -13.70
CA PHE A 50 6.87 4.80 -13.04
C PHE A 50 7.93 5.39 -13.98
N SER A 51 7.79 6.67 -14.38
CA SER A 51 8.95 7.49 -14.75
C SER A 51 9.56 8.08 -13.48
N ILE A 52 10.40 7.29 -12.80
CA ILE A 52 11.12 7.75 -11.61
C ILE A 52 12.44 8.36 -12.10
N SER A 53 12.41 9.64 -12.44
CA SER A 53 13.64 10.44 -12.48
C SER A 53 14.09 10.63 -11.03
N ILE A 54 15.14 9.94 -10.62
CA ILE A 54 15.71 10.09 -9.27
C ILE A 54 16.40 11.46 -9.21
N LEU A 55 15.65 12.49 -8.83
CA LEU A 55 16.13 13.86 -8.67
C LEU A 55 16.80 14.12 -7.31
N THR A 56 16.84 13.14 -6.40
CA THR A 56 17.39 13.32 -5.04
C THR A 56 18.03 12.05 -4.50
N ALA A 57 19.19 12.19 -3.86
CA ALA A 57 19.87 11.11 -3.15
C ALA A 57 18.95 10.49 -2.06
N PRO A 58 19.03 9.17 -1.81
CA PRO A 58 18.16 8.50 -0.85
C PRO A 58 18.40 9.05 0.57
N TYR A 59 17.36 9.64 1.15
CA TYR A 59 17.38 10.16 2.52
C TYR A 59 17.14 9.01 3.51
N TYR A 60 18.18 8.65 4.27
CA TYR A 60 18.08 7.66 5.33
C TYR A 60 17.58 8.33 6.61
N SER A 61 16.32 8.08 7.01
CA SER A 61 15.86 8.51 8.34
C SER A 61 16.47 7.57 9.38
N GLY A 62 17.46 8.05 10.14
CA GLY A 62 18.16 7.28 11.16
C GLY A 62 17.31 6.80 12.35
N SER A 63 16.00 7.08 12.34
CA SER A 63 15.04 6.60 13.33
C SER A 63 13.95 5.74 12.67
N PRO A 64 13.52 4.64 13.32
CA PRO A 64 12.39 3.85 12.85
C PRO A 64 11.12 4.70 12.84
N ILE A 65 10.53 4.88 11.66
CA ILE A 65 9.29 5.64 11.47
C ILE A 65 8.09 4.91 12.12
N PHE A 66 8.20 3.59 12.28
CA PHE A 66 7.19 2.73 12.90
C PHE A 66 7.85 1.45 13.48
N PRO A 67 7.35 0.84 14.58
CA PRO A 67 6.30 1.30 15.48
C PRO A 67 6.84 2.16 16.63
N ASN A 68 6.14 3.25 16.95
CA ASN A 68 6.45 4.08 18.11
C ASN A 68 5.98 3.39 19.41
N LYS A 69 6.89 2.64 20.05
CA LYS A 69 6.61 1.85 21.25
C LYS A 69 6.07 2.70 22.40
N THR A 70 6.50 3.96 22.51
CA THR A 70 6.06 4.90 23.54
C THR A 70 4.55 5.17 23.46
N THR A 71 3.99 5.17 22.26
CA THR A 71 2.55 5.33 22.07
C THR A 71 1.79 4.03 22.29
N VAL A 72 2.26 2.90 21.73
CA VAL A 72 1.49 1.64 21.70
C VAL A 72 1.38 0.97 23.08
N ILE A 73 2.42 1.06 23.92
CA ILE A 73 2.46 0.35 25.22
C ILE A 73 1.35 0.82 26.17
N PRO A 74 1.15 2.13 26.42
CA PRO A 74 0.06 2.60 27.28
C PRO A 74 -1.33 2.15 26.82
N PHE A 75 -1.61 2.19 25.51
CA PHE A 75 -2.90 1.71 24.98
C PHE A 75 -3.09 0.21 25.23
N GLY A 76 -2.03 -0.60 25.10
CA GLY A 76 -2.07 -2.02 25.41
C GLY A 76 -2.39 -2.31 26.88
N ILE A 77 -1.81 -1.52 27.80
CA ILE A 77 -2.07 -1.66 29.25
C ILE A 77 -3.53 -1.32 29.56
N ILE A 78 -4.03 -0.19 29.03
CA ILE A 78 -5.41 0.24 29.26
C ILE A 78 -6.40 -0.79 28.68
N ALA A 79 -6.15 -1.25 27.45
CA ALA A 79 -6.99 -2.25 26.80
C ALA A 79 -6.99 -3.57 27.58
N GLY A 80 -5.82 -4.03 28.05
CA GLY A 80 -5.70 -5.24 28.85
C GLY A 80 -6.39 -5.14 30.21
N LEU A 81 -6.31 -3.97 30.87
CA LEU A 81 -6.98 -3.73 32.14
C LEU A 81 -8.49 -3.71 31.99
N LEU A 82 -9.01 -3.02 30.98
CA LEU A 82 -10.44 -3.03 30.65
C LEU A 82 -10.93 -4.44 30.32
N ALA A 83 -10.20 -5.17 29.45
CA ALA A 83 -10.53 -6.54 29.11
C ALA A 83 -10.51 -7.48 30.33
N GLY A 84 -9.54 -7.31 31.24
CA GLY A 84 -9.45 -8.09 32.47
C GLY A 84 -10.63 -7.85 33.43
N ILE A 85 -11.03 -6.59 33.63
CA ILE A 85 -12.20 -6.24 34.45
C ILE A 85 -13.47 -6.80 33.80
N SER A 86 -13.66 -6.60 32.50
CA SER A 86 -14.79 -7.14 31.75
C SER A 86 -14.86 -8.66 31.84
N LEU A 87 -13.72 -9.35 31.72
CA LEU A 87 -13.66 -10.81 31.83
C LEU A 87 -13.95 -11.30 33.25
N GLY A 88 -13.48 -10.58 34.28
CA GLY A 88 -13.82 -10.87 35.68
C GLY A 88 -15.32 -10.72 35.94
N PHE A 89 -15.95 -9.66 35.41
CA PHE A 89 -17.39 -9.46 35.50
C PHE A 89 -18.17 -10.54 34.75
N LEU A 90 -17.73 -10.91 33.54
CA LEU A 90 -18.35 -11.96 32.75
C LEU A 90 -18.28 -13.30 33.48
N ARG A 91 -17.11 -13.62 34.08
CA ARG A 91 -16.95 -14.82 34.90
C ARG A 91 -17.86 -14.82 36.11
N ASN A 92 -18.04 -13.66 36.76
CA ASN A 92 -18.97 -13.52 37.87
C ASN A 92 -20.44 -13.62 37.43
N TYR A 93 -20.78 -13.15 36.23
CA TYR A 93 -22.14 -13.24 35.69
C TYR A 93 -22.54 -14.69 35.35
N PHE A 94 -21.63 -15.46 34.77
CA PHE A 94 -21.88 -16.88 34.48
C PHE A 94 -21.77 -17.79 35.71
N ASP A 95 -21.10 -17.34 36.78
CA ASP A 95 -21.11 -18.02 38.07
C ASP A 95 -22.42 -17.68 38.80
N HIS A 96 -23.46 -18.50 38.60
CA HIS A 96 -24.76 -18.39 39.29
C HIS A 96 -24.69 -18.73 40.80
N THR A 97 -23.56 -18.44 41.46
CA THR A 97 -23.45 -18.55 42.91
C THR A 97 -23.97 -17.24 43.52
N VAL A 98 -25.09 -17.33 44.25
CA VAL A 98 -25.65 -16.25 45.07
C VAL A 98 -24.66 -15.89 46.17
N LYS A 99 -23.79 -14.90 45.93
CA LYS A 99 -22.73 -14.49 46.88
C LYS A 99 -23.09 -13.25 47.69
N ARG A 100 -24.14 -12.52 47.32
CA ARG A 100 -24.57 -11.30 48.02
C ARG A 100 -25.90 -11.51 48.74
N PRO A 101 -26.09 -10.97 49.95
CA PRO A 101 -27.37 -11.03 50.67
C PRO A 101 -28.51 -10.33 49.90
N GLU A 102 -28.15 -9.42 49.00
CA GLU A 102 -29.05 -8.69 48.10
C GLU A 102 -29.77 -9.62 47.10
N ASP A 103 -29.05 -10.62 46.58
CA ASP A 103 -29.54 -11.55 45.56
C ASP A 103 -30.60 -12.50 46.15
N ILE A 104 -30.48 -12.84 47.44
CA ILE A 104 -31.44 -13.69 48.17
C ILE A 104 -32.84 -13.05 48.17
N LYS A 105 -32.95 -11.74 48.45
CA LYS A 105 -34.25 -11.03 48.41
C LYS A 105 -34.91 -11.14 47.05
N ARG A 106 -34.10 -11.08 45.99
CA ARG A 106 -34.60 -11.02 44.61
C ARG A 106 -35.11 -12.37 44.09
N PHE A 107 -34.54 -13.49 44.58
CA PHE A 107 -34.94 -14.84 44.19
C PHE A 107 -35.97 -15.49 45.13
N THR A 108 -36.00 -15.10 46.41
CA THR A 108 -36.82 -15.80 47.43
C THR A 108 -37.91 -14.95 48.06
N ASP A 109 -38.01 -13.66 47.73
CA ASP A 109 -38.99 -12.70 48.29
C ASP A 109 -39.02 -12.64 49.84
N LEU A 110 -38.01 -13.23 50.48
CA LEU A 110 -37.87 -13.30 51.93
C LEU A 110 -36.95 -12.18 52.42
N PRO A 111 -37.31 -11.48 53.51
CA PRO A 111 -36.45 -10.47 54.11
C PRO A 111 -35.18 -11.12 54.69
N VAL A 112 -34.03 -10.48 54.45
CA VAL A 112 -32.73 -10.93 54.97
C VAL A 112 -32.74 -10.73 56.49
N LEU A 113 -32.73 -11.83 57.24
CA LEU A 113 -32.86 -11.80 58.70
C LEU A 113 -31.54 -11.52 59.42
N PHE A 114 -30.39 -11.82 58.80
CA PHE A 114 -29.06 -11.48 59.31
C PHE A 114 -28.09 -11.36 58.13
N SER A 115 -27.29 -10.29 58.12
CA SER A 115 -26.13 -10.10 57.25
C SER A 115 -24.92 -9.86 58.15
N ILE A 116 -23.81 -10.56 57.90
CA ILE A 116 -22.52 -10.29 58.54
C ILE A 116 -21.83 -9.10 57.86
#